data_AF-A0A9E7R1I8-F1
#
_entry.id   AF-A0A9E7R1I8-F1
#
_cell.length_a   1.000
_cell.length_b   1.000
_cell.length_c   1.000
_cell.angle_alpha   90.00
_cell.angle_beta   90.00
_cell.angle_gamma   90.00
#
_symmetry.space_group_name_H-M   'P 1'
#
loop_
_entity.id
_entity.type
_entity.pdbx_description
1 polymer ?
#
loop_
_entity_poly.entity_id
_entity_poly.type
_entity_poly.pdbx_seq_one_letter_code
_entity_poly.pdbx_strand_id
1 'polypeptide(L)'
;MTRRTGGDRTDEESSVAVSRSRPAVGEDTSPFASLYRQARADLLTVPVTDREVATPDGTTHLLTAGDPDAPPLLLLQGANVTNPVTLSWLQSLVDEYYLLAPDTPGEPAERATESPADYGEWVGSVLDGLGLDSAPVVGVSHGGGVLLEAIAHDPDRISTAALVVSAGFGVSPSATLARVVGLSLAYRLVPRDRLLAAALSPLFTSPVPHVHPVVRETVALALRTADVKTGFPGPAGPEALAAFDEPTLLIGAAGDPFFPAAWLHERSRGFLPADTERVTLVGERHFLSPVGQERVTREVRSFLADAVGR
;
A
#
# COMPACT_ATOMS: atom_id res chain seq x y z
N MET A 1 0.79 68.57 50.45
CA MET A 1 0.39 68.39 49.04
C MET A 1 1.29 67.31 48.45
N THR A 2 0.72 66.36 47.67
CA THR A 2 1.35 65.16 47.03
C THR A 2 1.88 64.06 47.97
N ARG A 3 1.25 62.84 48.02
CA ARG A 3 1.39 61.63 47.16
C ARG A 3 2.85 61.10 47.16
N ARG A 4 3.18 59.80 47.25
CA ARG A 4 2.49 58.49 47.15
C ARG A 4 3.51 57.40 47.58
N THR A 5 3.03 56.32 48.23
CA THR A 5 3.38 54.87 48.07
C THR A 5 4.83 54.50 47.69
N GLY A 6 5.58 53.67 48.43
CA GLY A 6 5.21 52.35 48.95
C GLY A 6 5.40 51.30 47.85
N GLY A 7 6.52 50.58 47.87
CA GLY A 7 6.86 49.57 46.85
C GLY A 7 8.25 48.99 47.07
N ASP A 8 8.29 47.88 47.80
CA ASP A 8 9.42 46.99 48.02
C ASP A 8 9.77 46.29 46.70
N ARG A 9 11.05 46.32 46.29
CA ARG A 9 11.57 45.65 45.10
C ARG A 9 12.55 44.58 45.56
N THR A 10 12.14 43.34 45.46
CA THR A 10 13.04 42.18 45.40
C THR A 10 13.13 41.75 43.94
N ASP A 11 14.37 41.73 43.44
CA ASP A 11 14.71 41.38 42.06
C ASP A 11 14.53 39.88 41.81
N GLU A 12 13.77 39.53 40.77
CA GLU A 12 13.67 38.19 40.20
C GLU A 12 14.93 37.90 39.36
N GLU A 13 15.85 37.11 39.90
CA GLU A 13 16.88 36.43 39.11
C GLU A 13 16.29 35.15 38.48
N SER A 14 16.14 35.22 37.17
CA SER A 14 15.85 34.13 36.25
C SER A 14 16.89 33.00 36.36
N SER A 15 16.47 31.83 36.86
CA SER A 15 17.23 30.58 36.72
C SER A 15 16.61 29.72 35.62
N VAL A 16 17.39 29.46 34.58
CA VAL A 16 17.07 28.57 33.48
C VAL A 16 17.10 27.14 34.01
N ALA A 17 15.91 26.59 34.31
CA ALA A 17 15.77 25.16 34.55
C ALA A 17 15.95 24.43 33.21
N VAL A 18 17.10 23.77 33.04
CA VAL A 18 17.29 22.73 32.04
C VAL A 18 16.33 21.60 32.39
N SER A 19 15.12 21.68 31.83
CA SER A 19 14.17 20.58 31.83
C SER A 19 14.79 19.46 31.01
N ARG A 20 15.38 18.49 31.71
CA ARG A 20 15.69 17.19 31.13
C ARG A 20 14.34 16.61 30.72
N SER A 21 14.02 16.77 29.43
CA SER A 21 12.87 16.14 28.81
C SER A 21 12.92 14.66 29.17
N ARG A 22 11.86 14.22 29.86
CA ARG A 22 11.55 12.80 30.01
C ARG A 22 11.62 12.18 28.61
N PRO A 23 12.17 10.96 28.45
CA PRO A 23 12.10 10.29 27.16
C PRO A 23 10.63 10.24 26.75
N ALA A 24 10.35 10.66 25.51
CA ALA A 24 9.04 10.51 24.92
C ALA A 24 8.63 9.03 25.06
N VAL A 25 7.36 8.83 25.36
CA VAL A 25 6.67 7.52 25.41
C VAL A 25 7.18 6.68 24.23
N GLY A 26 7.64 5.45 24.52
CA GLY A 26 8.37 4.62 23.55
C GLY A 26 7.65 4.54 22.21
N GLU A 27 8.35 4.90 21.13
CA GLU A 27 7.86 4.68 19.77
C GLU A 27 7.67 3.16 19.60
N ASP A 28 6.44 2.71 19.39
CA ASP A 28 6.13 1.33 19.03
C ASP A 28 6.67 1.08 17.60
N THR A 29 7.99 0.90 17.50
CA THR A 29 8.67 0.61 16.25
C THR A 29 8.23 -0.76 15.77
N SER A 30 7.73 -0.81 14.54
CA SER A 30 7.32 -2.07 13.89
C SER A 30 8.49 -3.06 13.83
N PRO A 31 8.23 -4.38 13.91
CA PRO A 31 9.27 -5.38 13.63
C PRO A 31 9.82 -5.28 12.19
N PHE A 32 9.14 -4.55 11.31
CA PHE A 32 9.56 -4.27 9.93
C PHE A 32 10.36 -2.98 9.77
N ALA A 33 10.58 -2.17 10.81
CA ALA A 33 11.20 -0.85 10.69
C ALA A 33 12.57 -0.85 9.98
N SER A 34 13.43 -1.82 10.30
CA SER A 34 14.74 -1.95 9.61
C SER A 34 14.57 -2.34 8.14
N LEU A 35 13.68 -3.28 7.83
CA LEU A 35 13.38 -3.73 6.47
C LEU A 35 12.71 -2.63 5.65
N TYR A 36 11.88 -1.80 6.27
CA TYR A 36 11.28 -0.62 5.63
C TYR A 36 12.35 0.36 5.18
N ARG A 37 13.22 0.79 6.10
CA ARG A 37 14.33 1.71 5.79
C ARG A 37 15.30 1.13 4.77
N GLN A 38 15.58 -0.16 4.85
CA GLN A 38 16.40 -0.84 3.85
C GLN A 38 15.70 -0.88 2.48
N ALA A 39 14.40 -1.19 2.42
CA ALA A 39 13.66 -1.21 1.15
C ALA A 39 13.61 0.18 0.53
N ARG A 40 13.44 1.24 1.34
CA ARG A 40 13.54 2.63 0.90
C ARG A 40 14.92 2.92 0.30
N ALA A 41 16.01 2.50 0.94
CA ALA A 41 17.36 2.76 0.47
C ALA A 41 17.76 1.93 -0.77
N ASP A 42 17.35 0.67 -0.82
CA ASP A 42 17.82 -0.29 -1.82
C ASP A 42 16.95 -0.30 -3.10
N LEU A 43 15.65 0.01 -2.99
CA LEU A 43 14.68 -0.15 -4.08
C LEU A 43 14.20 1.15 -4.72
N LEU A 44 14.26 2.27 -4.00
CA LEU A 44 13.81 3.57 -4.51
C LEU A 44 15.00 4.35 -5.07
N THR A 45 14.94 4.64 -6.37
CA THR A 45 15.95 5.40 -7.10
C THR A 45 15.60 6.88 -7.25
N VAL A 46 14.40 7.26 -6.83
CA VAL A 46 13.89 8.65 -6.84
C VAL A 46 13.87 9.23 -5.43
N PRO A 47 14.04 10.56 -5.26
CA PRO A 47 13.90 11.19 -3.95
C PRO A 47 12.50 10.99 -3.38
N VAL A 48 12.41 10.59 -2.11
CA VAL A 48 11.14 10.44 -1.39
C VAL A 48 11.16 11.17 -0.06
N THR A 49 10.03 11.79 0.28
CA THR A 49 9.84 12.56 1.52
C THR A 49 8.74 11.94 2.37
N ASP A 50 8.98 11.87 3.66
CA ASP A 50 8.02 11.42 4.66
C ASP A 50 6.97 12.52 4.90
N ARG A 51 5.69 12.13 4.90
CA ARG A 51 4.58 12.99 5.28
C ARG A 51 3.65 12.20 6.20
N GLU A 52 2.90 12.93 7.02
CA GLU A 52 1.94 12.35 7.95
C GLU A 52 0.58 13.01 7.74
N VAL A 53 -0.48 12.22 7.77
CA VAL A 53 -1.86 12.69 7.74
C VAL A 53 -2.62 12.13 8.94
N ALA A 54 -3.38 12.99 9.60
CA ALA A 54 -4.25 12.57 10.70
C ALA A 54 -5.50 11.91 10.11
N THR A 55 -5.84 10.73 10.61
CA THR A 55 -7.08 10.00 10.32
C THR A 55 -7.80 9.69 11.65
N PRO A 56 -9.09 9.33 11.63
CA PRO A 56 -9.81 8.93 12.84
C PRO A 56 -9.12 7.80 13.63
N ASP A 57 -8.44 6.88 12.93
CA ASP A 57 -7.72 5.74 13.50
C ASP A 57 -6.27 6.06 13.93
N GLY A 58 -5.85 7.33 13.81
CA GLY A 58 -4.52 7.80 14.16
C GLY A 58 -3.76 8.39 12.99
N THR A 59 -2.45 8.55 13.15
CA THR A 59 -1.59 9.14 12.10
C THR A 59 -1.22 8.09 11.06
N THR A 60 -1.57 8.32 9.80
CA THR A 60 -1.08 7.55 8.66
C THR A 60 0.19 8.21 8.12
N HIS A 61 1.29 7.44 8.08
CA HIS A 61 2.52 7.84 7.41
C HIS A 61 2.41 7.56 5.91
N LEU A 62 2.99 8.43 5.08
CA LEU A 62 3.07 8.25 3.63
C LEU A 62 4.44 8.68 3.11
N LEU A 63 4.94 7.92 2.14
CA LEU A 63 6.02 8.38 1.27
C LEU A 63 5.44 9.18 0.13
N THR A 64 6.08 10.31 -0.16
CA THR A 64 5.73 11.19 -1.27
C THR A 64 6.91 11.34 -2.23
N ALA A 65 6.63 11.38 -3.54
CA ALA A 65 7.67 11.46 -4.57
C ALA A 65 7.16 12.22 -5.80
N GLY A 66 8.05 12.93 -6.50
CA GLY A 66 7.69 13.79 -7.64
C GLY A 66 7.42 15.25 -7.24
N ASP A 67 6.98 16.05 -8.20
CA ASP A 67 6.65 17.46 -8.01
C ASP A 67 5.31 17.61 -7.25
N PRO A 68 5.25 18.27 -6.08
CA PRO A 68 4.00 18.51 -5.35
C PRO A 68 2.93 19.29 -6.13
N ASP A 69 3.31 20.01 -7.19
CA ASP A 69 2.39 20.75 -8.07
C ASP A 69 1.87 19.89 -9.25
N ALA A 70 2.38 18.66 -9.42
CA ALA A 70 1.88 17.71 -10.41
C ALA A 70 0.58 17.03 -9.94
N PRO A 71 -0.23 16.46 -10.86
CA PRO A 71 -1.45 15.75 -10.50
C PRO A 71 -1.19 14.64 -9.45
N PRO A 72 -1.99 14.53 -8.38
CA PRO A 72 -1.78 13.52 -7.35
C PRO A 72 -2.12 12.12 -7.86
N LEU A 73 -1.39 11.11 -7.37
CA LEU A 73 -1.68 9.69 -7.63
C LEU A 73 -1.50 8.88 -6.35
N LEU A 74 -2.57 8.30 -5.83
CA LEU A 74 -2.54 7.49 -4.62
C LEU A 74 -2.13 6.04 -4.94
N LEU A 75 -1.16 5.50 -4.21
CA LEU A 75 -0.62 4.15 -4.42
C LEU A 75 -0.82 3.29 -3.16
N LEU A 76 -1.59 2.21 -3.29
CA LEU A 76 -1.92 1.32 -2.16
C LEU A 76 -1.09 0.02 -2.22
N GLN A 77 -0.41 -0.29 -1.11
CA GLN A 77 0.58 -1.37 -1.05
C GLN A 77 -0.04 -2.78 -1.07
N GLY A 78 0.73 -3.75 -1.54
CA GLY A 78 0.39 -5.17 -1.45
C GLY A 78 0.53 -5.74 -0.02
N ALA A 79 -0.02 -6.94 0.17
CA ALA A 79 0.08 -7.63 1.47
C ALA A 79 1.50 -8.15 1.72
N ASN A 80 1.90 -8.17 2.99
CA ASN A 80 3.16 -8.74 3.47
C ASN A 80 4.42 -8.08 2.87
N VAL A 81 4.29 -6.89 2.31
CA VAL A 81 5.40 -6.06 1.82
C VAL A 81 5.28 -4.67 2.41
N THR A 82 6.38 -3.93 2.41
CA THR A 82 6.36 -2.52 2.81
C THR A 82 6.00 -1.63 1.63
N ASN A 83 5.48 -0.45 1.94
CA ASN A 83 5.19 0.60 0.97
C ASN A 83 6.35 0.85 -0.03
N PRO A 84 7.64 1.04 0.38
CA PRO A 84 8.77 1.15 -0.56
C PRO A 84 8.85 0.04 -1.62
N VAL A 85 8.45 -1.21 -1.30
CA VAL A 85 8.45 -2.29 -2.29
C VAL A 85 7.40 -2.03 -3.37
N THR A 86 6.19 -1.63 -3.00
CA THR A 86 5.13 -1.34 -3.98
C THR A 86 5.46 -0.07 -4.77
N LEU A 87 5.87 0.98 -4.08
CA LEU A 87 6.29 2.24 -4.72
C LEU A 87 7.41 2.00 -5.74
N SER A 88 8.35 1.09 -5.46
CA SER A 88 9.46 0.80 -6.39
C SER A 88 9.01 0.30 -7.76
N TRP A 89 7.83 -0.33 -7.88
CA TRP A 89 7.31 -0.81 -9.16
C TRP A 89 6.85 0.36 -10.04
N LEU A 90 6.28 1.39 -9.42
CA LEU A 90 5.57 2.51 -10.06
C LEU A 90 6.37 3.84 -9.98
N GLN A 91 7.54 3.85 -9.34
CA GLN A 91 8.30 5.06 -9.03
C GLN A 91 8.70 5.90 -10.24
N SER A 92 8.71 5.35 -11.46
CA SER A 92 9.00 6.15 -12.65
C SER A 92 7.83 7.07 -13.05
N LEU A 93 6.65 6.94 -12.43
CA LEU A 93 5.52 7.86 -12.63
C LEU A 93 5.75 9.24 -11.99
N VAL A 94 6.80 9.42 -11.18
CA VAL A 94 7.14 10.73 -10.57
C VAL A 94 7.44 11.83 -11.59
N ASP A 95 7.76 11.46 -12.84
CA ASP A 95 8.01 12.40 -13.92
C ASP A 95 6.72 13.10 -14.39
N GLU A 96 5.54 12.52 -14.09
CA GLU A 96 4.24 13.04 -14.50
C GLU A 96 3.28 13.30 -13.33
N TYR A 97 3.44 12.61 -12.20
CA TYR A 97 2.51 12.61 -11.08
C TYR A 97 3.20 12.86 -9.75
N TYR A 98 2.47 13.48 -8.81
CA TYR A 98 2.84 13.50 -7.40
C TYR A 98 2.37 12.20 -6.74
N LEU A 99 3.32 11.29 -6.49
CA LEU A 99 3.02 9.98 -5.92
C LEU A 99 2.78 10.12 -4.42
N LEU A 100 1.63 9.60 -3.98
CA LEU A 100 1.18 9.58 -2.59
C LEU A 100 1.04 8.11 -2.18
N ALA A 101 1.99 7.58 -1.43
CA ALA A 101 1.99 6.18 -1.04
C ALA A 101 1.82 6.07 0.49
N PRO A 102 0.59 5.89 1.01
CA PRO A 102 0.36 5.63 2.43
C PRO A 102 0.84 4.24 2.85
N ASP A 103 1.37 4.15 4.06
CA ASP A 103 1.55 2.87 4.74
C ASP A 103 0.16 2.32 5.12
N THR A 104 -0.27 1.24 4.48
CA THR A 104 -1.60 0.65 4.71
C THR A 104 -1.68 0.04 6.13
N PRO A 105 -2.68 0.39 6.95
CA PRO A 105 -2.75 -0.10 8.31
C PRO A 105 -2.90 -1.62 8.40
N GLY A 106 -2.19 -2.24 9.33
CA GLY A 106 -2.12 -3.69 9.49
C GLY A 106 -1.27 -4.43 8.44
N GLU A 107 -0.51 -3.71 7.61
CA GLU A 107 0.52 -4.26 6.72
C GLU A 107 1.93 -3.85 7.20
N PRO A 108 3.00 -4.50 6.71
CA PRO A 108 4.37 -4.11 7.06
C PRO A 108 4.64 -2.62 6.76
N ALA A 109 5.00 -1.88 7.80
CA ALA A 109 5.33 -0.46 7.76
C ALA A 109 6.46 -0.13 8.75
N GLU A 110 7.01 1.09 8.72
CA GLU A 110 8.03 1.52 9.69
C GLU A 110 7.45 1.66 11.11
N ARG A 111 6.20 2.10 11.21
CA ARG A 111 5.43 2.16 12.45
C ARG A 111 4.28 1.17 12.38
N ALA A 112 4.06 0.41 13.45
CA ALA A 112 2.98 -0.57 13.47
C ALA A 112 1.65 0.15 13.64
N THR A 113 0.68 -0.21 12.82
CA THR A 113 -0.72 0.22 12.91
C THR A 113 -1.59 -1.02 12.77
N GLU A 114 -2.70 -1.05 13.50
CA GLU A 114 -3.67 -2.13 13.36
C GLU A 114 -4.49 -1.93 12.08
N SER A 115 -5.05 -3.01 11.53
CA SER A 115 -6.00 -2.88 10.43
C SER A 115 -7.21 -2.06 10.89
N PRO A 116 -7.74 -1.15 10.04
CA PRO A 116 -8.91 -0.38 10.39
C PRO A 116 -10.14 -1.28 10.39
N ALA A 117 -11.24 -0.80 10.97
CA ALA A 117 -12.52 -1.50 10.89
C ALA A 117 -13.08 -1.50 9.46
N ASP A 118 -12.81 -0.44 8.70
CA ASP A 118 -13.25 -0.21 7.32
C ASP A 118 -12.09 0.46 6.54
N TYR A 119 -11.54 -0.22 5.53
CA TYR A 119 -10.48 0.38 4.72
C TYR A 119 -10.99 1.48 3.80
N GLY A 120 -12.26 1.46 3.40
CA GLY A 120 -12.85 2.49 2.56
C GLY A 120 -12.97 3.82 3.29
N GLU A 121 -13.41 3.80 4.55
CA GLU A 121 -13.41 4.99 5.42
C GLU A 121 -11.99 5.51 5.66
N TRP A 122 -11.02 4.61 5.85
CA TRP A 122 -9.61 4.97 6.00
C TRP A 122 -9.06 5.68 4.75
N VAL A 123 -9.33 5.17 3.54
CA VAL A 123 -8.91 5.84 2.29
C VAL A 123 -9.53 7.22 2.18
N GLY A 124 -10.84 7.36 2.44
CA GLY A 124 -11.51 8.66 2.46
C GLY A 124 -10.86 9.65 3.44
N SER A 125 -10.52 9.18 4.64
CA SER A 125 -9.83 9.99 5.66
C SER A 125 -8.41 10.40 5.24
N VAL A 126 -7.69 9.53 4.54
CA VAL A 126 -6.38 9.86 3.95
C VAL A 126 -6.53 10.97 2.91
N LEU A 127 -7.51 10.86 2.01
CA LEU A 127 -7.79 11.90 1.00
C LEU A 127 -8.18 13.24 1.66
N ASP A 128 -9.02 13.22 2.69
CA ASP A 128 -9.38 14.42 3.47
C ASP A 128 -8.14 15.07 4.10
N GLY A 129 -7.27 14.27 4.74
CA GLY A 129 -6.02 14.74 5.34
C GLY A 129 -5.00 15.28 4.32
N LEU A 130 -5.12 14.87 3.06
CA LEU A 130 -4.35 15.39 1.94
C LEU A 130 -5.00 16.63 1.30
N GLY A 131 -6.25 16.94 1.63
CA GLY A 131 -7.04 18.01 1.03
C GLY A 131 -7.54 17.70 -0.38
N LEU A 132 -7.81 16.42 -0.66
CA LEU A 132 -8.25 15.92 -1.97
C LEU A 132 -9.71 15.48 -1.91
N ASP A 133 -10.55 16.11 -2.74
CA ASP A 133 -11.94 15.68 -2.92
C ASP A 133 -12.00 14.31 -3.60
N SER A 134 -11.16 14.07 -4.61
CA SER A 134 -10.97 12.77 -5.25
C SER A 134 -9.56 12.61 -5.82
N ALA A 135 -9.15 11.38 -6.12
CA ALA A 135 -7.85 11.10 -6.73
C ALA A 135 -7.89 9.85 -7.65
N PRO A 136 -7.00 9.77 -8.66
CA PRO A 136 -6.71 8.50 -9.30
C PRO A 136 -5.95 7.60 -8.30
N VAL A 137 -6.30 6.32 -8.27
CA VAL A 137 -5.72 5.37 -7.33
C VAL A 137 -5.24 4.10 -8.03
N VAL A 138 -4.03 3.68 -7.69
CA VAL A 138 -3.45 2.40 -8.10
C VAL A 138 -3.39 1.47 -6.89
N GLY A 139 -4.08 0.34 -6.97
CA GLY A 139 -4.06 -0.71 -5.96
C GLY A 139 -3.33 -1.95 -6.43
N VAL A 140 -2.25 -2.34 -5.72
CA VAL A 140 -1.50 -3.56 -6.03
C VAL A 140 -1.87 -4.67 -5.06
N SER A 141 -2.35 -5.81 -5.57
CA SER A 141 -2.74 -6.98 -4.76
C SER A 141 -3.74 -6.62 -3.65
N HIS A 142 -3.33 -6.67 -2.38
CA HIS A 142 -4.11 -6.21 -1.22
C HIS A 142 -4.59 -4.77 -1.38
N GLY A 143 -3.74 -3.86 -1.86
CA GLY A 143 -4.10 -2.48 -2.14
C GLY A 143 -5.21 -2.34 -3.19
N GLY A 144 -5.37 -3.33 -4.08
CA GLY A 144 -6.51 -3.40 -4.99
C GLY A 144 -7.82 -3.78 -4.27
N GLY A 145 -7.76 -4.66 -3.27
CA GLY A 145 -8.91 -4.93 -2.40
C GLY A 145 -9.31 -3.73 -1.56
N VAL A 146 -8.33 -3.02 -0.99
CA VAL A 146 -8.52 -1.74 -0.27
C VAL A 146 -9.15 -0.69 -1.19
N LEU A 147 -8.68 -0.57 -2.44
CA LEU A 147 -9.28 0.33 -3.43
C LEU A 147 -10.74 -0.02 -3.72
N LEU A 148 -11.07 -1.31 -3.85
CA LEU A 148 -12.45 -1.72 -4.09
C LEU A 148 -13.35 -1.45 -2.87
N GLU A 149 -12.84 -1.57 -1.64
CA GLU A 149 -13.58 -1.14 -0.44
C GLU A 149 -13.78 0.37 -0.42
N ALA A 150 -12.79 1.17 -0.82
CA ALA A 150 -12.93 2.62 -0.97
C ALA A 150 -14.01 3.00 -1.99
N ILE A 151 -14.02 2.34 -3.15
CA ILE A 151 -15.07 2.52 -4.17
C ILE A 151 -16.45 2.14 -3.62
N ALA A 152 -16.54 1.04 -2.87
CA ALA A 152 -17.80 0.60 -2.27
C ALA A 152 -18.31 1.54 -1.17
N HIS A 153 -17.40 2.19 -0.46
CA HIS A 153 -17.71 3.14 0.62
C HIS A 153 -18.16 4.48 0.05
N ASP A 154 -17.39 5.07 -0.86
CA ASP A 154 -17.68 6.35 -1.50
C ASP A 154 -17.05 6.43 -2.91
N PRO A 155 -17.80 6.07 -3.97
CA PRO A 155 -17.26 5.97 -5.33
C PRO A 155 -16.79 7.33 -5.88
N ASP A 156 -17.38 8.44 -5.44
CA ASP A 156 -17.06 9.79 -5.93
C ASP A 156 -15.64 10.25 -5.51
N ARG A 157 -15.04 9.58 -4.51
CA ARG A 157 -13.67 9.85 -4.04
C ARG A 157 -12.60 9.29 -4.97
N ILE A 158 -12.96 8.41 -5.90
CA ILE A 158 -12.02 7.70 -6.78
C ILE A 158 -12.27 8.14 -8.22
N SER A 159 -11.41 8.98 -8.78
CA SER A 159 -11.62 9.49 -10.14
C SER A 159 -11.17 8.51 -11.23
N THR A 160 -10.35 7.52 -10.87
CA THR A 160 -9.87 6.46 -11.78
C THR A 160 -9.30 5.32 -10.93
N ALA A 161 -9.55 4.06 -11.33
CA ALA A 161 -9.09 2.88 -10.60
C ALA A 161 -8.16 1.99 -11.45
N ALA A 162 -6.91 1.83 -11.02
CA ALA A 162 -5.97 0.88 -11.62
C ALA A 162 -5.66 -0.27 -10.65
N LEU A 163 -6.11 -1.47 -11.00
CA LEU A 163 -6.03 -2.68 -10.20
C LEU A 163 -4.95 -3.61 -10.78
N VAL A 164 -3.88 -3.85 -10.02
CA VAL A 164 -2.74 -4.68 -10.47
C VAL A 164 -2.64 -5.94 -9.62
N VAL A 165 -2.74 -7.12 -10.25
CA VAL A 165 -2.78 -8.43 -9.57
C VAL A 165 -3.72 -8.45 -8.36
N SER A 166 -4.87 -7.78 -8.51
CA SER A 166 -5.73 -7.34 -7.42
C SER A 166 -6.43 -8.46 -6.67
N ALA A 167 -6.52 -8.28 -5.34
CA ALA A 167 -7.48 -8.97 -4.49
C ALA A 167 -8.90 -8.39 -4.67
N GLY A 168 -9.81 -8.73 -3.75
CA GLY A 168 -11.18 -8.21 -3.71
C GLY A 168 -12.23 -8.97 -4.52
N PHE A 169 -11.83 -9.94 -5.36
CA PHE A 169 -12.76 -10.74 -6.16
C PHE A 169 -12.90 -12.21 -5.69
N GLY A 170 -12.26 -12.54 -4.57
CA GLY A 170 -12.02 -13.91 -4.10
C GLY A 170 -10.67 -14.47 -4.58
N VAL A 171 -10.39 -15.74 -4.31
CA VAL A 171 -9.18 -16.45 -4.76
C VAL A 171 -9.55 -17.62 -5.67
N SER A 172 -8.68 -17.95 -6.64
CA SER A 172 -8.87 -19.10 -7.52
C SER A 172 -8.42 -20.41 -6.84
N PRO A 173 -9.32 -21.36 -6.56
CA PRO A 173 -8.91 -22.62 -5.92
C PRO A 173 -8.03 -23.44 -6.87
N SER A 174 -6.79 -23.68 -6.46
CA SER A 174 -5.83 -24.46 -7.26
C SER A 174 -4.88 -25.26 -6.37
N ALA A 175 -4.30 -26.33 -6.92
CA ALA A 175 -3.26 -27.09 -6.23
C ALA A 175 -2.02 -26.24 -5.92
N THR A 176 -1.71 -25.27 -6.79
CA THR A 176 -0.62 -24.31 -6.58
C THR A 176 -0.92 -23.41 -5.37
N LEU A 177 -2.13 -22.86 -5.27
CA LEU A 177 -2.55 -22.06 -4.13
C LEU A 177 -2.50 -22.87 -2.82
N ALA A 178 -3.07 -24.09 -2.84
CA ALA A 178 -3.04 -24.98 -1.68
C ALA A 178 -1.60 -25.29 -1.23
N ARG A 179 -0.68 -25.48 -2.18
CA ARG A 179 0.74 -25.68 -1.90
C ARG A 179 1.39 -24.44 -1.28
N VAL A 180 1.12 -23.24 -1.81
CA VAL A 180 1.61 -21.97 -1.24
C VAL A 180 1.17 -21.84 0.21
N VAL A 181 -0.14 -21.94 0.45
CA VAL A 181 -0.72 -21.80 1.80
C VAL A 181 -0.16 -22.84 2.75
N GLY A 182 -0.15 -24.12 2.36
CA GLY A 182 0.37 -25.21 3.18
C GLY A 182 1.86 -25.04 3.54
N LEU A 183 2.69 -24.62 2.59
CA LEU A 183 4.12 -24.38 2.84
C LEU A 183 4.37 -23.12 3.68
N SER A 184 3.57 -22.07 3.51
CA SER A 184 3.62 -20.88 4.37
C SER A 184 3.27 -21.20 5.82
N LEU A 185 2.23 -22.01 6.05
CA LEU A 185 1.88 -22.51 7.38
C LEU A 185 2.98 -23.40 7.97
N ALA A 186 3.54 -24.32 7.17
CA ALA A 186 4.65 -25.16 7.61
C ALA A 186 5.90 -24.34 7.96
N TYR A 187 6.20 -23.28 7.19
CA TYR A 187 7.30 -22.36 7.45
C TYR A 187 7.06 -21.53 8.73
N ARG A 188 5.83 -21.08 8.99
CA ARG A 188 5.48 -20.39 10.26
C ARG A 188 5.78 -21.27 11.47
N LEU A 189 5.45 -22.55 11.41
CA LEU A 189 5.69 -23.50 12.51
C LEU A 189 7.16 -23.93 12.60
N VAL A 190 7.83 -24.08 11.45
CA VAL A 190 9.19 -24.57 11.36
C VAL A 190 9.98 -23.71 10.37
N PRO A 191 10.63 -22.62 10.83
CA PRO A 191 11.20 -21.57 9.97
C PRO A 191 12.48 -22.02 9.28
N ARG A 192 12.34 -22.91 8.29
CA ARG A 192 13.44 -23.41 7.46
C ARG A 192 13.43 -22.72 6.11
N ASP A 193 14.62 -22.32 5.67
CA ASP A 193 14.85 -21.63 4.41
C ASP A 193 14.25 -22.36 3.20
N ARG A 194 14.41 -23.69 3.15
CA ARG A 194 13.82 -24.54 2.09
C ARG A 194 12.29 -24.48 2.01
N LEU A 195 11.60 -24.29 3.15
CA LEU A 195 10.14 -24.19 3.18
C LEU A 195 9.70 -22.82 2.68
N LEU A 196 10.39 -21.76 3.12
CA LEU A 196 10.19 -20.41 2.60
C LEU A 196 10.40 -20.37 1.09
N ALA A 197 11.55 -20.86 0.60
CA ALA A 197 11.85 -20.87 -0.82
C ALA A 197 10.80 -21.65 -1.63
N ALA A 198 10.33 -22.79 -1.12
CA ALA A 198 9.29 -23.57 -1.77
C ALA A 198 7.91 -22.89 -1.75
N ALA A 199 7.58 -22.14 -0.70
CA ALA A 199 6.36 -21.34 -0.61
C ALA A 199 6.38 -20.13 -1.56
N LEU A 200 7.52 -19.44 -1.66
CA LEU A 200 7.68 -18.24 -2.49
C LEU A 200 7.87 -18.57 -3.98
N SER A 201 8.49 -19.70 -4.33
CA SER A 201 8.79 -20.05 -5.72
C SER A 201 7.62 -19.92 -6.72
N PRO A 202 6.37 -20.32 -6.41
CA PRO A 202 5.24 -20.11 -7.31
C PRO A 202 4.68 -18.68 -7.28
N LEU A 203 5.06 -17.83 -6.31
CA LEU A 203 4.60 -16.44 -6.23
C LEU A 203 5.42 -15.50 -7.13
N PHE A 204 6.73 -15.74 -7.24
CA PHE A 204 7.65 -14.85 -7.97
C PHE A 204 7.85 -15.31 -9.41
N THR A 205 7.85 -14.36 -10.35
CA THR A 205 8.27 -14.62 -11.73
C THR A 205 9.75 -15.01 -11.77
N SER A 206 10.60 -14.19 -11.14
CA SER A 206 12.03 -14.44 -11.01
C SER A 206 12.31 -15.59 -10.03
N PRO A 207 13.37 -16.39 -10.25
CA PRO A 207 13.82 -17.37 -9.26
C PRO A 207 14.06 -16.70 -7.89
N VAL A 208 13.62 -17.34 -6.81
CA VAL A 208 13.75 -16.80 -5.43
C VAL A 208 15.17 -16.34 -5.07
N PRO A 209 16.26 -17.02 -5.49
CA PRO A 209 17.62 -16.54 -5.23
C PRO A 209 17.98 -15.21 -5.91
N HIS A 210 17.23 -14.79 -6.92
CA HIS A 210 17.40 -13.52 -7.63
C HIS A 210 16.43 -12.43 -7.14
N VAL A 211 15.53 -12.76 -6.21
CA VAL A 211 14.65 -11.77 -5.58
C VAL A 211 15.49 -10.94 -4.62
N HIS A 212 15.27 -9.62 -4.60
CA HIS A 212 15.99 -8.72 -3.73
C HIS A 212 15.86 -9.17 -2.25
N PRO A 213 16.96 -9.26 -1.49
CA PRO A 213 16.94 -9.78 -0.11
C PRO A 213 15.89 -9.10 0.78
N VAL A 214 15.77 -7.78 0.73
CA VAL A 214 14.80 -7.04 1.56
C VAL A 214 13.35 -7.44 1.32
N VAL A 215 12.96 -7.73 0.07
CA VAL A 215 11.60 -8.18 -0.28
C VAL A 215 11.36 -9.57 0.30
N ARG A 216 12.31 -10.48 0.07
CA ARG A 216 12.25 -11.85 0.58
C ARG A 216 12.19 -11.88 2.10
N GLU A 217 13.00 -11.09 2.79
CA GLU A 217 13.08 -11.02 4.24
C GLU A 217 11.83 -10.39 4.85
N THR A 218 11.25 -9.37 4.20
CA THR A 218 9.96 -8.78 4.60
C THR A 218 8.85 -9.81 4.55
N VAL A 219 8.68 -10.52 3.42
CA VAL A 219 7.67 -11.57 3.30
C VAL A 219 7.96 -12.71 4.29
N ALA A 220 9.23 -13.08 4.48
CA ALA A 220 9.64 -14.12 5.42
C ALA A 220 9.34 -13.77 6.87
N LEU A 221 9.44 -12.49 7.26
CA LEU A 221 9.07 -12.02 8.58
C LEU A 221 7.54 -11.99 8.74
N ALA A 222 6.82 -11.43 7.75
CA ALA A 222 5.37 -11.35 7.75
C ALA A 222 4.69 -12.73 7.88
N LEU A 223 5.15 -13.74 7.13
CA LEU A 223 4.61 -15.11 7.26
C LEU A 223 4.78 -15.70 8.67
N ARG A 224 5.77 -15.25 9.44
CA ARG A 224 6.01 -15.71 10.81
C ARG A 224 5.22 -14.92 11.85
N THR A 225 5.11 -13.60 11.67
CA THR A 225 4.69 -12.68 12.73
C THR A 225 3.35 -12.02 12.50
N ALA A 226 2.89 -11.88 11.24
CA ALA A 226 1.61 -11.27 10.96
C ALA A 226 0.47 -12.15 11.49
N ASP A 227 -0.65 -11.53 11.86
CA ASP A 227 -1.85 -12.26 12.19
C ASP A 227 -2.34 -13.04 10.96
N VAL A 228 -2.90 -14.22 11.22
CA VAL A 228 -3.48 -15.03 10.14
C VAL A 228 -4.80 -14.37 9.74
N LYS A 229 -4.74 -13.51 8.72
CA LYS A 229 -5.91 -12.84 8.15
C LYS A 229 -6.86 -13.89 7.55
N THR A 230 -8.15 -13.76 7.80
CA THR A 230 -9.20 -14.68 7.31
C THR A 230 -9.59 -14.43 5.85
N GLY A 231 -9.10 -13.36 5.23
CA GLY A 231 -9.35 -12.99 3.84
C GLY A 231 -8.53 -11.77 3.42
N PHE A 232 -8.65 -11.41 2.16
CA PHE A 232 -8.19 -10.12 1.64
C PHE A 232 -9.34 -9.11 1.70
N PRO A 233 -9.05 -7.80 1.80
CA PRO A 233 -10.08 -6.77 1.65
C PRO A 233 -10.77 -6.90 0.29
N GLY A 234 -12.03 -6.49 0.26
CA GLY A 234 -12.87 -6.50 -0.92
C GLY A 234 -14.34 -6.20 -0.63
N PRO A 235 -15.10 -5.87 -1.68
CA PRO A 235 -16.52 -5.57 -1.58
C PRO A 235 -17.32 -6.80 -1.15
N ALA A 236 -18.43 -6.58 -0.46
CA ALA A 236 -19.38 -7.64 -0.08
C ALA A 236 -19.93 -8.41 -1.30
N GLY A 237 -20.08 -7.72 -2.44
CA GLY A 237 -20.56 -8.26 -3.69
C GLY A 237 -20.52 -7.23 -4.83
N PRO A 238 -20.85 -7.65 -6.06
CA PRO A 238 -21.01 -6.78 -7.23
C PRO A 238 -21.81 -5.50 -7.00
N GLU A 239 -22.90 -5.62 -6.26
CA GLU A 239 -23.85 -4.54 -5.97
C GLU A 239 -23.22 -3.38 -5.20
N ALA A 240 -22.16 -3.65 -4.42
CA ALA A 240 -21.46 -2.63 -3.67
C ALA A 240 -20.65 -1.69 -4.59
N LEU A 241 -20.35 -2.12 -5.82
CA LEU A 241 -19.60 -1.32 -6.80
C LEU A 241 -20.48 -0.79 -7.94
N ALA A 242 -21.79 -1.02 -7.88
CA ALA A 242 -22.70 -0.73 -8.99
C ALA A 242 -22.83 0.77 -9.33
N ALA A 243 -22.44 1.66 -8.43
CA ALA A 243 -22.45 3.11 -8.63
C ALA A 243 -21.14 3.66 -9.20
N PHE A 244 -20.12 2.82 -9.36
CA PHE A 244 -18.82 3.24 -9.88
C PHE A 244 -18.75 3.02 -11.38
N ASP A 245 -18.73 4.13 -12.13
CA ASP A 245 -18.66 4.15 -13.60
C ASP A 245 -17.38 4.84 -14.12
N GLU A 246 -16.43 5.18 -13.22
CA GLU A 246 -15.19 5.86 -13.59
C GLU A 246 -14.21 4.93 -14.33
N PRO A 247 -13.28 5.49 -15.14
CA PRO A 247 -12.31 4.70 -15.88
C PRO A 247 -11.60 3.68 -14.99
N THR A 248 -11.58 2.42 -15.45
CA THR A 248 -10.98 1.31 -14.71
C THR A 248 -10.00 0.52 -15.58
N LEU A 249 -8.81 0.25 -15.04
CA LEU A 249 -7.80 -0.64 -15.61
C LEU A 249 -7.61 -1.85 -14.68
N LEU A 250 -7.66 -3.05 -15.23
CA LEU A 250 -7.35 -4.29 -14.52
C LEU A 250 -6.19 -5.03 -15.20
N ILE A 251 -5.06 -5.09 -14.52
CA ILE A 251 -3.86 -5.81 -14.96
C ILE A 251 -3.73 -7.11 -14.17
N GLY A 252 -3.82 -8.25 -14.85
CA GLY A 252 -3.61 -9.58 -14.27
C GLY A 252 -2.33 -10.25 -14.76
N ALA A 253 -1.67 -11.02 -13.89
CA ALA A 253 -0.56 -11.89 -14.27
C ALA A 253 -1.06 -13.30 -14.63
N ALA A 254 -0.63 -13.84 -15.76
CA ALA A 254 -1.16 -15.10 -16.29
C ALA A 254 -0.90 -16.30 -15.35
N GLY A 255 0.26 -16.32 -14.71
CA GLY A 255 0.70 -17.38 -13.79
C GLY A 255 0.50 -17.05 -12.32
N ASP A 256 -0.30 -16.04 -11.98
CA ASP A 256 -0.61 -15.68 -10.59
C ASP A 256 -1.33 -16.86 -9.88
N PRO A 257 -0.81 -17.36 -8.74
CA PRO A 257 -1.43 -18.47 -8.02
C PRO A 257 -2.67 -18.09 -7.21
N PHE A 258 -2.86 -16.80 -6.88
CA PHE A 258 -4.03 -16.30 -6.17
C PHE A 258 -5.13 -15.89 -7.16
N PHE A 259 -4.74 -15.09 -8.16
CA PHE A 259 -5.66 -14.43 -9.09
C PHE A 259 -5.18 -14.60 -10.55
N PRO A 260 -5.13 -15.84 -11.10
CA PRO A 260 -4.70 -16.05 -12.48
C PRO A 260 -5.46 -15.13 -13.43
N ALA A 261 -4.77 -14.42 -14.33
CA ALA A 261 -5.37 -13.33 -15.11
C ALA A 261 -6.69 -13.70 -15.81
N ALA A 262 -6.77 -14.90 -16.40
CA ALA A 262 -8.01 -15.37 -17.05
C ALA A 262 -9.17 -15.52 -16.05
N TRP A 263 -8.89 -16.04 -14.85
CA TRP A 263 -9.88 -16.16 -13.77
C TRP A 263 -10.25 -14.78 -13.23
N LEU A 264 -9.26 -13.91 -12.98
CA LEU A 264 -9.46 -12.55 -12.47
C LEU A 264 -10.33 -11.72 -13.42
N HIS A 265 -10.03 -11.78 -14.72
CA HIS A 265 -10.78 -11.07 -15.76
C HIS A 265 -12.22 -11.53 -15.84
N GLU A 266 -12.47 -12.83 -15.79
CA GLU A 266 -13.83 -13.37 -15.81
C GLU A 266 -14.59 -13.01 -14.53
N ARG A 267 -13.95 -13.18 -13.37
CA ARG A 267 -14.57 -12.94 -12.08
C ARG A 267 -14.99 -11.49 -11.88
N SER A 268 -14.21 -10.53 -12.35
CA SER A 268 -14.47 -9.09 -12.13
C SER A 268 -15.46 -8.47 -13.13
N ARG A 269 -15.91 -9.19 -14.17
CA ARG A 269 -16.94 -8.68 -15.12
C ARG A 269 -18.25 -8.29 -14.44
N GLY A 270 -18.59 -8.96 -13.34
CA GLY A 270 -19.78 -8.62 -12.56
C GLY A 270 -19.59 -7.43 -11.63
N PHE A 271 -18.35 -7.02 -11.36
CA PHE A 271 -18.01 -6.05 -10.33
C PHE A 271 -17.61 -4.68 -10.88
N LEU A 272 -16.99 -4.66 -12.06
CA LEU A 272 -16.37 -3.46 -12.62
C LEU A 272 -17.16 -2.96 -13.86
N PRO A 273 -17.00 -1.69 -14.24
CA PRO A 273 -17.60 -1.12 -15.45
C PRO A 273 -17.39 -1.99 -16.69
N ALA A 274 -18.39 -1.99 -17.58
CA ALA A 274 -18.37 -2.83 -18.78
C ALA A 274 -17.21 -2.51 -19.73
N ASP A 275 -16.74 -1.27 -19.73
CA ASP A 275 -15.63 -0.75 -20.54
C ASP A 275 -14.27 -0.81 -19.83
N THR A 276 -14.18 -1.50 -18.67
CA THR A 276 -12.90 -1.74 -17.96
C THR A 276 -11.83 -2.28 -18.91
N GLU A 277 -10.69 -1.58 -18.98
CA GLU A 277 -9.52 -2.01 -19.73
C GLU A 277 -8.86 -3.20 -19.03
N ARG A 278 -8.49 -4.24 -19.79
CA ARG A 278 -7.97 -5.50 -19.23
C ARG A 278 -6.68 -5.91 -19.89
N VAL A 279 -5.62 -5.95 -19.10
CA VAL A 279 -4.28 -6.35 -19.55
C VAL A 279 -3.89 -7.67 -18.92
N THR A 280 -3.30 -8.57 -19.73
CA THR A 280 -2.67 -9.80 -19.24
C THR A 280 -1.16 -9.74 -19.42
N LEU A 281 -0.45 -9.93 -18.31
CA LEU A 281 0.99 -10.08 -18.27
C LEU A 281 1.35 -11.56 -18.47
N VAL A 282 1.67 -11.92 -19.71
CA VAL A 282 2.08 -13.28 -20.09
C VAL A 282 3.46 -13.57 -19.53
N GLY A 283 3.64 -14.74 -18.91
CA GLY A 283 4.90 -15.15 -18.30
C GLY A 283 5.14 -14.63 -16.89
N GLU A 284 4.30 -13.72 -16.41
CA GLU A 284 4.38 -13.16 -15.07
C GLU A 284 3.55 -13.96 -14.04
N ARG A 285 3.95 -13.84 -12.76
CA ARG A 285 3.25 -14.34 -11.57
C ARG A 285 2.91 -13.18 -10.63
N HIS A 286 2.51 -13.46 -9.39
CA HIS A 286 2.04 -12.44 -8.44
C HIS A 286 3.08 -11.35 -8.16
N PHE A 287 4.32 -11.75 -7.86
CA PHE A 287 5.46 -10.85 -7.79
C PHE A 287 6.12 -10.76 -9.16
N LEU A 288 5.89 -9.64 -9.82
CA LEU A 288 6.33 -9.37 -11.18
C LEU A 288 7.85 -9.32 -11.31
N SER A 289 8.37 -9.74 -12.46
CA SER A 289 9.75 -9.48 -12.87
C SER A 289 9.97 -7.96 -13.06
N PRO A 290 11.23 -7.46 -13.10
CA PRO A 290 11.49 -6.06 -13.44
C PRO A 290 10.85 -5.63 -14.77
N VAL A 291 10.88 -6.49 -15.79
CA VAL A 291 10.22 -6.24 -17.08
C VAL A 291 8.69 -6.18 -16.94
N GLY A 292 8.12 -7.04 -16.10
CA GLY A 292 6.69 -7.02 -15.76
C GLY A 292 6.29 -5.73 -15.03
N GLN A 293 7.11 -5.24 -14.11
CA GLN A 293 6.90 -3.98 -13.38
C GLN A 293 6.97 -2.78 -14.34
N GLU A 294 8.00 -2.70 -15.19
CA GLU A 294 8.10 -1.68 -16.24
C GLU A 294 6.89 -1.69 -17.18
N ARG A 295 6.40 -2.89 -17.52
CA ARG A 295 5.18 -3.02 -18.33
C ARG A 295 3.99 -2.47 -17.57
N VAL A 296 3.75 -2.87 -16.33
CA VAL A 296 2.65 -2.32 -15.49
C VAL A 296 2.70 -0.80 -15.48
N THR A 297 3.87 -0.21 -15.23
CA THR A 297 4.01 1.25 -15.17
C THR A 297 3.69 1.91 -16.50
N ARG A 298 4.04 1.28 -17.62
CA ARG A 298 3.67 1.78 -18.96
C ARG A 298 2.17 1.73 -19.21
N GLU A 299 1.51 0.62 -18.87
CA GLU A 299 0.06 0.48 -19.06
C GLU A 299 -0.69 1.48 -18.17
N VAL A 300 -0.28 1.61 -16.89
CA VAL A 300 -0.85 2.60 -15.95
C VAL A 300 -0.66 4.02 -16.46
N ARG A 301 0.55 4.38 -16.92
CA ARG A 301 0.83 5.70 -17.50
C ARG A 301 -0.08 6.01 -18.69
N SER A 302 -0.20 5.06 -19.64
CA SER A 302 -1.04 5.24 -20.83
C SER A 302 -2.50 5.45 -20.43
N PHE A 303 -2.99 4.60 -19.53
CA PHE A 303 -4.36 4.65 -19.04
C PHE A 303 -4.70 5.95 -18.31
N LEU A 304 -3.81 6.42 -17.41
CA LEU A 304 -4.03 7.68 -16.69
C LEU A 304 -3.99 8.89 -17.63
N ALA A 305 -3.11 8.89 -18.64
CA ALA A 305 -3.07 9.96 -19.63
C ALA A 305 -4.37 10.03 -20.46
N ASP A 306 -4.93 8.87 -20.82
CA ASP A 306 -6.20 8.79 -21.55
C ASP A 306 -7.40 9.18 -20.69
N ALA A 307 -7.38 8.88 -19.39
CA ALA A 307 -8.44 9.23 -18.46
C ALA A 307 -8.57 10.75 -18.23
N VAL A 308 -7.43 11.48 -18.15
CA VAL A 308 -7.42 12.95 -18.02
C VAL A 308 -7.97 13.65 -19.28
N GLY A 309 -7.96 12.98 -20.43
CA GLY A 309 -8.47 13.51 -21.70
C GLY A 309 -9.95 13.27 -21.97
N ARG A 310 -10.66 12.52 -21.12
CA ARG A 310 -12.11 12.23 -21.25
C ARG A 310 -12.95 13.24 -20.47
#